data_AF-A0A430B730-F1
#
_entry.id   AF-A0A430B730-F1
#
_cell.length_a   1.000
_cell.length_b   1.000
_cell.length_c   1.000
_cell.angle_alpha   90.00
_cell.angle_beta   90.00
_cell.angle_gamma   90.00
#
_symmetry.space_group_name_H-M   'P 1'
#
loop_
_entity.id
_entity.type
_entity.pdbx_description
1 polymer ?
#
loop_
_entity_poly.entity_id
_entity_poly.type
_entity_poly.pdbx_seq_one_letter_code
_entity_poly.pdbx_strand_id
1 'polypeptide(L)'
;MTENRAIDRQKKLIEILTLLHEGGQFETAKQMFDDSFKDVDVSEITSAERELIAGGLDPQEIQKLCTVHAAVFKGSIKDIHHSNYEHETPGHPIHTLKLENIVIRSLLRDELLPTFEKIVTGQLELQDKLVSTLKDLYQIDKHYTRKEMLIFSYMEKYGITAPPQVMWGVDDDIRDQIKTLISEFSSPKFIINQLREPLLTMIDDIEEMIFKEEEIMIPMILEVFSLEDWEEIAKNSYDIGFAFIPEPIAYKASESAKMASEAMEEKRQNAIKESIKFSESQKVSMEKEEKTVEDGSIKLPTGNLSVKELKAMFEVLPVDLTIVDANDKVRFYSEGPNRVFPRTTSVIGREVVNCHPPKSMHMVEKILRDFKSGESQEAEFWIDLGPRNVYIRYFALRDEEDNYLGCLEVTQDITRIKSLEGQKRLLDE
;
A
#
# COMPACT_ATOMS: atom_id res chain seq x y z
N MET A 1 23.45 -24.04 -0.26
CA MET A 1 22.70 -25.29 0.02
C MET A 1 22.69 -26.09 -1.28
N THR A 2 22.95 -27.40 -1.25
CA THR A 2 23.11 -28.24 -2.44
C THR A 2 21.76 -28.44 -3.17
N GLU A 3 21.76 -28.36 -4.50
CA GLU A 3 20.58 -28.53 -5.39
C GLU A 3 19.73 -29.76 -5.05
N ASN A 4 20.35 -30.88 -4.69
CA ASN A 4 19.65 -32.11 -4.26
C ASN A 4 18.74 -31.89 -3.04
N ARG A 5 19.11 -31.02 -2.10
CA ARG A 5 18.32 -30.78 -0.88
C ARG A 5 17.05 -29.98 -1.15
N ALA A 6 17.07 -29.08 -2.13
CA ALA A 6 15.89 -28.31 -2.53
C ALA A 6 14.87 -29.20 -3.25
N ILE A 7 15.35 -30.08 -4.14
CA ILE A 7 14.51 -31.04 -4.87
C ILE A 7 13.86 -32.06 -3.91
N ASP A 8 14.62 -32.56 -2.92
CA ASP A 8 14.07 -33.50 -1.93
C ASP A 8 13.05 -32.83 -1.00
N ARG A 9 13.24 -31.56 -0.64
CA ARG A 9 12.27 -30.75 0.12
C ARG A 9 10.99 -30.52 -0.67
N GLN A 10 11.10 -30.16 -1.94
CA GLN A 10 9.94 -29.97 -2.82
C GLN A 10 9.13 -31.25 -2.97
N LYS A 11 9.78 -32.40 -3.19
CA LYS A 11 9.10 -33.70 -3.23
C LYS A 11 8.36 -34.04 -1.95
N LYS A 12 8.96 -33.73 -0.79
CA LYS A 12 8.32 -33.95 0.51
C LYS A 12 7.12 -33.05 0.74
N LEU A 13 7.17 -31.78 0.29
CA LEU A 13 6.00 -30.90 0.30
C LEU A 13 4.88 -31.45 -0.59
N ILE A 14 5.20 -31.86 -1.81
CA ILE A 14 4.23 -32.48 -2.73
C ILE A 14 3.59 -33.72 -2.12
N GLU A 15 4.37 -34.59 -1.45
CA GLU A 15 3.87 -35.78 -0.76
C GLU A 15 2.87 -35.43 0.36
N ILE A 16 3.19 -34.42 1.18
CA ILE A 16 2.32 -33.95 2.27
C ILE A 16 1.03 -33.32 1.70
N LEU A 17 1.14 -32.49 0.68
CA LEU A 17 0.01 -31.83 0.02
C LEU A 17 -0.90 -32.86 -0.70
N THR A 18 -0.32 -33.88 -1.31
CA THR A 18 -1.07 -34.99 -1.95
C THR A 18 -1.82 -35.80 -0.90
N LEU A 19 -1.20 -36.12 0.24
CA LEU A 19 -1.85 -36.83 1.34
C LEU A 19 -3.08 -36.06 1.87
N LEU A 20 -2.96 -34.74 2.01
CA LEU A 20 -4.06 -33.88 2.45
C LEU A 20 -5.18 -33.82 1.39
N HIS A 21 -4.81 -33.83 0.11
CA HIS A 21 -5.75 -33.84 -1.01
C HIS A 21 -6.53 -35.16 -1.11
N GLU A 22 -5.88 -36.31 -0.91
CA GLU A 22 -6.51 -37.64 -0.96
C GLU A 22 -7.40 -37.95 0.26
N GLY A 23 -7.63 -36.98 1.15
CA GLY A 23 -8.43 -37.13 2.36
C GLY A 23 -7.69 -37.83 3.51
N GLY A 24 -6.36 -37.79 3.50
CA GLY A 24 -5.52 -38.30 4.57
C GLY A 24 -5.74 -37.58 5.90
N GLN A 25 -5.31 -38.22 6.99
CA GLN A 25 -5.47 -37.65 8.33
C GLN A 25 -4.54 -36.44 8.54
N PHE A 26 -5.11 -35.32 8.95
CA PHE A 26 -4.39 -34.08 9.25
C PHE A 26 -3.19 -34.28 10.19
N GLU A 27 -3.38 -35.03 11.28
CA GLU A 27 -2.31 -35.31 12.26
C GLU A 27 -1.11 -36.05 11.63
N THR A 28 -1.37 -36.92 10.65
CA THR A 28 -0.31 -37.62 9.93
C THR A 28 0.45 -36.67 9.01
N ALA A 29 -0.25 -35.81 8.28
CA ALA A 29 0.38 -34.81 7.41
C ALA A 29 1.20 -33.79 8.21
N LYS A 30 0.70 -33.39 9.38
CA LYS A 30 1.41 -32.50 10.31
C LYS A 30 2.67 -33.15 10.86
N GLN A 31 2.60 -34.40 11.30
CA GLN A 31 3.77 -35.13 11.79
C GLN A 31 4.83 -35.31 10.69
N MET A 32 4.42 -35.65 9.46
CA MET A 32 5.32 -35.74 8.31
C MET A 32 6.02 -34.41 7.99
N PHE A 33 5.29 -33.30 8.18
CA PHE A 33 5.83 -31.96 8.01
C PHE A 33 6.84 -31.62 9.11
N ASP A 34 6.49 -31.78 10.38
CA ASP A 34 7.35 -31.47 11.52
C ASP A 34 8.65 -32.29 11.52
N ASP A 35 8.58 -33.55 11.08
CA ASP A 35 9.76 -34.44 10.96
C ASP A 35 10.70 -34.03 9.81
N SER A 36 10.18 -33.38 8.77
CA SER A 36 10.90 -33.08 7.52
C SER A 36 11.32 -31.61 7.39
N PHE A 37 10.61 -30.69 8.05
CA PHE A 37 10.75 -29.24 7.92
C PHE A 37 10.81 -28.57 9.28
N LYS A 38 11.92 -27.89 9.54
CA LYS A 38 12.02 -26.96 10.68
C LYS A 38 11.34 -25.62 10.35
N ASP A 39 11.66 -25.10 9.16
CA ASP A 39 11.11 -23.87 8.61
C ASP A 39 10.82 -24.08 7.11
N VAL A 40 9.83 -23.36 6.56
CA VAL A 40 9.47 -23.38 5.13
C VAL A 40 9.18 -21.96 4.63
N ASP A 41 9.76 -21.60 3.48
CA ASP A 41 9.47 -20.33 2.82
C ASP A 41 8.21 -20.45 1.94
N VAL A 42 7.39 -19.38 1.88
CA VAL A 42 6.11 -19.38 1.13
C VAL A 42 6.32 -19.75 -0.34
N SER A 43 7.43 -19.32 -0.94
CA SER A 43 7.80 -19.69 -2.31
C SER A 43 8.03 -21.20 -2.52
N GLU A 44 8.48 -21.93 -1.49
CA GLU A 44 8.63 -23.40 -1.58
C GLU A 44 7.25 -24.09 -1.65
N ILE A 45 6.27 -23.55 -0.91
CA ILE A 45 4.89 -24.06 -0.88
C ILE A 45 4.21 -23.77 -2.23
N THR A 46 4.27 -22.53 -2.71
CA THR A 46 3.68 -22.14 -4.00
C THR A 46 4.29 -22.92 -5.17
N SER A 47 5.58 -23.25 -5.12
CA SER A 47 6.24 -24.09 -6.12
C SER A 47 5.70 -25.53 -6.11
N ALA A 48 5.51 -26.12 -4.93
CA ALA A 48 4.96 -27.47 -4.79
C ALA A 48 3.50 -27.55 -5.27
N GLU A 49 2.69 -26.52 -5.00
CA GLU A 49 1.30 -26.43 -5.46
C GLU A 49 1.22 -26.27 -6.99
N ARG A 50 2.08 -25.44 -7.59
CA ARG A 50 2.19 -25.31 -9.05
C ARG A 50 2.56 -26.63 -9.72
N GLU A 51 3.38 -27.46 -9.09
CA GLU A 51 3.76 -28.77 -9.60
C GLU A 51 2.62 -29.81 -9.51
N LEU A 52 1.77 -29.73 -8.48
CA LEU A 52 0.54 -30.51 -8.38
C LEU A 52 -0.47 -30.17 -9.48
N ILE A 53 -0.61 -28.87 -9.81
CA ILE A 53 -1.44 -28.41 -10.95
C ILE A 53 -0.89 -28.97 -12.25
N ALA A 54 0.43 -28.88 -12.45
CA ALA A 54 1.09 -29.44 -13.64
C ALA A 54 0.94 -30.96 -13.74
N GLY A 55 0.79 -31.66 -12.61
CA GLY A 55 0.48 -33.09 -12.50
C GLY A 55 -0.97 -33.47 -12.76
N GLY A 56 -1.86 -32.49 -13.00
CA GLY A 56 -3.26 -32.72 -13.37
C GLY A 56 -4.30 -32.51 -12.26
N LEU A 57 -3.92 -31.95 -11.11
CA LEU A 57 -4.90 -31.50 -10.10
C LEU A 57 -5.69 -30.29 -10.60
N ASP A 58 -6.99 -30.24 -10.26
CA ASP A 58 -7.84 -29.09 -10.54
C ASP A 58 -7.41 -27.88 -9.67
N PRO A 59 -7.10 -26.71 -10.28
CA PRO A 59 -6.80 -25.48 -9.56
C PRO A 59 -7.85 -25.10 -8.51
N GLN A 60 -9.13 -25.44 -8.72
CA GLN A 60 -10.22 -25.18 -7.77
C GLN A 60 -10.15 -26.09 -6.52
N GLU A 61 -9.56 -27.28 -6.62
CA GLU A 61 -9.40 -28.20 -5.49
C GLU A 61 -8.21 -27.81 -4.61
N ILE A 62 -7.15 -27.24 -5.20
CA ILE A 62 -6.03 -26.65 -4.45
C ILE A 62 -6.50 -25.44 -3.66
N GLN A 63 -7.35 -24.62 -4.27
CA GLN A 63 -7.94 -23.44 -3.61
C GLN A 63 -8.79 -23.82 -2.38
N LYS A 64 -9.42 -25.02 -2.34
CA LYS A 64 -10.13 -25.55 -1.16
C LYS A 64 -9.19 -26.04 -0.05
N LEU A 65 -7.97 -26.44 -0.41
CA LEU A 65 -7.00 -27.04 0.52
C LEU A 65 -6.06 -26.02 1.15
N CYS A 66 -6.04 -24.76 0.69
CA CYS A 66 -5.25 -23.68 1.29
C CYS A 66 -5.46 -23.52 2.81
N THR A 67 -6.66 -23.79 3.34
CA THR A 67 -6.94 -23.76 4.79
C THR A 67 -6.28 -24.91 5.55
N VAL A 68 -6.24 -26.10 4.96
CA VAL A 68 -5.61 -27.28 5.58
C VAL A 68 -4.08 -27.18 5.47
N HIS A 69 -3.58 -26.66 4.35
CA HIS A 69 -2.18 -26.40 4.09
C HIS A 69 -1.63 -25.34 5.05
N ALA A 70 -2.28 -24.18 5.15
CA ALA A 70 -1.90 -23.13 6.09
C ALA A 70 -1.92 -23.61 7.55
N ALA A 71 -2.84 -24.52 7.92
CA ALA A 71 -2.90 -25.12 9.25
C ALA A 71 -1.76 -26.12 9.52
N VAL A 72 -1.30 -26.86 8.51
CA VAL A 72 -0.11 -27.75 8.60
C VAL A 72 1.18 -26.93 8.67
N PHE A 73 1.25 -25.81 7.95
CA PHE A 73 2.44 -24.95 7.90
C PHE A 73 2.52 -23.91 9.03
N LYS A 74 1.49 -23.85 9.89
CA LYS A 74 1.39 -22.89 10.99
C LYS A 74 2.49 -23.11 12.04
N GLY A 75 3.34 -22.10 12.24
CA GLY A 75 4.44 -22.10 13.24
C GLY A 75 5.85 -22.30 12.67
N SER A 76 5.96 -22.73 11.40
CA SER A 76 7.24 -22.98 10.72
C SER A 76 7.47 -22.08 9.50
N ILE A 77 6.52 -21.19 9.20
CA ILE A 77 6.72 -20.10 8.22
C ILE A 77 7.54 -19.01 8.91
N LYS A 78 8.68 -18.65 8.31
CA LYS A 78 9.70 -17.75 8.88
C LYS A 78 9.17 -16.41 9.41
N ASP A 79 8.04 -15.93 8.89
CA ASP A 79 7.47 -14.63 9.25
C ASP A 79 6.48 -14.68 10.45
N ILE A 80 6.19 -15.86 11.04
CA ILE A 80 5.12 -16.05 12.06
C ILE A 80 5.67 -16.28 13.49
N HIS A 81 6.85 -15.78 13.86
CA HIS A 81 7.42 -16.04 15.19
C HIS A 81 6.81 -15.24 16.37
N HIS A 82 5.54 -14.79 16.29
CA HIS A 82 4.82 -14.09 17.37
C HIS A 82 3.47 -14.72 17.77
N SER A 83 3.35 -16.05 17.65
CA SER A 83 2.12 -16.87 17.70
C SER A 83 1.33 -16.99 19.03
N ASN A 84 1.25 -15.97 19.90
CA ASN A 84 0.57 -16.08 21.21
C ASN A 84 -0.65 -15.16 21.38
N TYR A 85 -1.11 -14.47 20.33
CA TYR A 85 -2.25 -13.57 20.43
C TYR A 85 -3.54 -14.20 19.86
N GLU A 86 -4.67 -13.98 20.54
CA GLU A 86 -5.99 -14.49 20.16
C GLU A 86 -6.36 -14.13 18.70
N HIS A 87 -5.96 -12.95 18.23
CA HIS A 87 -6.25 -12.46 16.88
C HIS A 87 -5.46 -13.16 15.76
N GLU A 88 -4.49 -14.01 16.12
CA GLU A 88 -3.74 -14.87 15.18
C GLU A 88 -4.29 -16.32 15.15
N THR A 89 -5.41 -16.58 15.84
CA THR A 89 -6.10 -17.87 15.78
C THR A 89 -6.88 -18.00 14.46
N PRO A 90 -6.91 -19.20 13.83
CA PRO A 90 -7.66 -19.39 12.60
C PRO A 90 -9.15 -19.17 12.85
N GLY A 91 -9.81 -18.47 11.93
CA GLY A 91 -11.20 -18.04 12.09
C GLY A 91 -11.36 -16.62 12.58
N HIS A 92 -10.41 -16.11 13.39
CA HIS A 92 -10.48 -14.73 13.86
C HIS A 92 -10.53 -13.75 12.67
N PRO A 93 -11.40 -12.73 12.66
CA PRO A 93 -11.55 -11.83 11.52
C PRO A 93 -10.23 -11.18 11.06
N ILE A 94 -9.37 -10.79 11.99
CA ILE A 94 -8.04 -10.22 11.69
C ILE A 94 -7.08 -11.24 11.07
N HIS A 95 -7.10 -12.48 11.54
CA HIS A 95 -6.30 -13.54 10.92
C HIS A 95 -6.74 -13.76 9.46
N THR A 96 -8.06 -13.82 9.22
CA THR A 96 -8.63 -13.90 7.88
C THR A 96 -8.20 -12.72 7.01
N LEU A 97 -8.34 -11.49 7.50
CA LEU A 97 -7.93 -10.27 6.77
C LEU A 97 -6.45 -10.32 6.37
N LYS A 98 -5.55 -10.65 7.31
CA LYS A 98 -4.11 -10.76 7.05
C LYS A 98 -3.78 -11.87 6.05
N LEU A 99 -4.44 -13.03 6.15
CA LEU A 99 -4.23 -14.11 5.17
C LEU A 99 -4.60 -13.68 3.76
N GLU A 100 -5.73 -12.99 3.60
CA GLU A 100 -6.12 -12.46 2.30
C GLU A 100 -5.11 -11.43 1.77
N ASN A 101 -4.58 -10.56 2.63
CA ASN A 101 -3.52 -9.59 2.27
C ASN A 101 -2.23 -10.26 1.79
N ILE A 102 -1.83 -11.38 2.40
CA ILE A 102 -0.69 -12.19 1.93
C ILE A 102 -0.96 -12.70 0.51
N VAL A 103 -2.17 -13.22 0.25
CA VAL A 103 -2.52 -13.75 -1.07
C VAL A 103 -2.60 -12.64 -2.12
N ILE A 104 -3.16 -11.48 -1.77
CA ILE A 104 -3.19 -10.30 -2.64
C ILE A 104 -1.76 -9.90 -3.03
N ARG A 105 -0.84 -9.74 -2.06
CA ARG A 105 0.57 -9.41 -2.34
C ARG A 105 1.24 -10.44 -3.26
N SER A 106 1.00 -11.72 -3.03
CA SER A 106 1.53 -12.78 -3.91
C SER A 106 0.95 -12.68 -5.33
N LEU A 107 -0.35 -12.44 -5.47
CA LEU A 107 -0.98 -12.27 -6.79
C LEU A 107 -0.40 -11.07 -7.55
N LEU A 108 -0.14 -9.95 -6.88
CA LEU A 108 0.47 -8.78 -7.48
C LEU A 108 1.93 -9.05 -7.91
N ARG A 109 2.76 -9.59 -7.00
CA ARG A 109 4.22 -9.71 -7.19
C ARG A 109 4.65 -10.94 -7.98
N ASP A 110 3.99 -12.06 -7.77
CA ASP A 110 4.42 -13.36 -8.30
C ASP A 110 3.69 -13.74 -9.60
N GLU A 111 2.56 -13.09 -9.89
CA GLU A 111 1.72 -13.42 -11.05
C GLU A 111 1.45 -12.21 -11.96
N LEU A 112 0.84 -11.14 -11.44
CA LEU A 112 0.39 -10.00 -12.25
C LEU A 112 1.58 -9.23 -12.86
N LEU A 113 2.49 -8.73 -12.03
CA LEU A 113 3.63 -7.93 -12.48
C LEU A 113 4.56 -8.72 -13.41
N PRO A 114 4.96 -9.97 -13.10
CA PRO A 114 5.79 -10.77 -14.02
C PRO A 114 5.09 -11.09 -15.34
N THR A 115 3.77 -11.31 -15.33
CA THR A 115 3.00 -11.53 -16.56
C THR A 115 2.95 -10.26 -17.41
N PHE A 116 2.74 -9.11 -16.78
CA PHE A 116 2.76 -7.81 -17.45
C PHE A 116 4.13 -7.49 -18.07
N GLU A 117 5.23 -7.73 -17.35
CA GLU A 117 6.59 -7.53 -17.87
C GLU A 117 6.89 -8.42 -19.08
N LYS A 118 6.39 -9.67 -19.10
CA LYS A 118 6.51 -10.54 -20.29
C LYS A 118 5.75 -9.97 -21.50
N ILE A 119 4.54 -9.43 -21.29
CA ILE A 119 3.75 -8.77 -22.33
C ILE A 119 4.49 -7.53 -22.87
N VAL A 120 5.08 -6.73 -21.98
CA VAL A 120 5.95 -5.59 -22.35
C VAL A 120 7.10 -6.01 -23.27
N THR A 121 7.70 -7.18 -23.02
CA THR A 121 8.79 -7.72 -23.86
C THR A 121 8.31 -8.36 -25.18
N GLY A 122 7.01 -8.37 -25.45
CA GLY A 122 6.43 -8.81 -26.72
C GLY A 122 5.65 -10.14 -26.67
N GLN A 123 5.49 -10.76 -25.49
CA GLN A 123 4.70 -12.00 -25.33
C GLN A 123 3.19 -11.67 -25.22
N LEU A 124 2.61 -11.14 -26.31
CA LEU A 124 1.21 -10.69 -26.35
C LEU A 124 0.21 -11.84 -26.14
N GLU A 125 0.60 -13.08 -26.39
CA GLU A 125 -0.20 -14.29 -26.13
C GLU A 125 -0.59 -14.46 -24.65
N LEU A 126 0.09 -13.76 -23.73
CA LEU A 126 -0.24 -13.75 -22.30
C LEU A 126 -1.36 -12.78 -21.94
N GLN A 127 -1.95 -12.07 -22.90
CA GLN A 127 -3.04 -11.11 -22.66
C GLN A 127 -4.21 -11.75 -21.90
N ASP A 128 -4.72 -12.89 -22.36
CA ASP A 128 -5.85 -13.58 -21.71
C ASP A 128 -5.50 -14.00 -20.28
N LYS A 129 -4.24 -14.39 -20.06
CA LYS A 129 -3.73 -14.73 -18.73
C LYS A 129 -3.71 -13.50 -17.82
N LEU A 130 -3.20 -12.37 -18.28
CA LEU A 130 -3.19 -11.10 -17.53
C LEU A 130 -4.61 -10.67 -17.15
N VAL A 131 -5.56 -10.74 -18.10
CA VAL A 131 -6.97 -10.42 -17.86
C VAL A 131 -7.57 -11.38 -16.84
N SER A 132 -7.24 -12.68 -16.89
CA SER A 132 -7.67 -13.65 -15.86
C SER A 132 -7.11 -13.27 -14.49
N THR A 133 -5.82 -12.97 -14.39
CA THR A 133 -5.19 -12.56 -13.12
C THR A 133 -5.83 -11.29 -12.54
N LEU A 134 -6.18 -10.30 -13.37
CA LEU A 134 -6.89 -9.10 -12.91
C LEU A 134 -8.31 -9.41 -12.44
N LYS A 135 -9.02 -10.34 -13.11
CA LYS A 135 -10.34 -10.81 -12.66
C LYS A 135 -10.25 -11.59 -11.35
N ASP A 136 -9.20 -12.38 -11.17
CA ASP A 136 -8.92 -13.06 -9.91
C ASP A 136 -8.63 -12.03 -8.81
N LEU A 137 -7.82 -11.02 -9.10
CA LEU A 137 -7.53 -9.90 -8.19
C LEU A 137 -8.79 -9.15 -7.77
N TYR A 138 -9.78 -9.00 -8.66
CA TYR A 138 -11.04 -8.34 -8.34
C TYR A 138 -11.85 -9.04 -7.24
N GLN A 139 -11.50 -10.28 -6.83
CA GLN A 139 -12.04 -10.87 -5.61
C GLN A 139 -11.76 -10.04 -4.34
N ILE A 140 -10.82 -9.09 -4.40
CA ILE A 140 -10.59 -8.07 -3.36
C ILE A 140 -11.86 -7.28 -3.01
N ASP A 141 -12.85 -7.22 -3.90
CA ASP A 141 -14.15 -6.64 -3.62
C ASP A 141 -14.83 -7.27 -2.38
N LYS A 142 -14.71 -8.60 -2.20
CA LYS A 142 -15.24 -9.27 -0.99
C LYS A 142 -14.44 -8.88 0.25
N HIS A 143 -13.12 -8.76 0.13
CA HIS A 143 -12.23 -8.35 1.21
C HIS A 143 -12.61 -6.94 1.70
N TYR A 144 -12.70 -5.98 0.78
CA TYR A 144 -13.11 -4.61 1.09
C TYR A 144 -14.55 -4.54 1.57
N THR A 145 -15.49 -5.27 0.97
CA THR A 145 -16.89 -5.28 1.45
C THR A 145 -16.99 -5.77 2.90
N ARG A 146 -16.20 -6.78 3.31
CA ARG A 146 -16.18 -7.20 4.73
C ARG A 146 -15.56 -6.12 5.63
N LYS A 147 -14.46 -5.50 5.19
CA LYS A 147 -13.83 -4.40 5.92
C LYS A 147 -14.82 -3.25 6.12
N GLU A 148 -15.50 -2.82 5.07
CA GLU A 148 -16.45 -1.71 5.03
C GLU A 148 -17.75 -1.99 5.81
N MET A 149 -18.36 -3.15 5.59
CA MET A 149 -19.67 -3.43 6.17
C MET A 149 -19.57 -3.95 7.61
N LEU A 150 -18.45 -4.58 7.97
CA LEU A 150 -18.29 -5.23 9.28
C LEU A 150 -17.22 -4.59 10.16
N ILE A 151 -16.05 -4.22 9.65
CA ILE A 151 -15.00 -3.64 10.51
C ILE A 151 -15.29 -2.15 10.71
N PHE A 152 -15.49 -1.39 9.64
CA PHE A 152 -15.75 0.05 9.70
C PHE A 152 -17.04 0.37 10.47
N SER A 153 -18.11 -0.40 10.28
CA SER A 153 -19.36 -0.20 11.04
C SER A 153 -19.16 -0.29 12.57
N TYR A 154 -18.26 -1.17 13.04
CA TYR A 154 -17.90 -1.24 14.46
C TYR A 154 -16.93 -0.13 14.89
N MET A 155 -16.02 0.30 14.02
CA MET A 155 -15.23 1.52 14.27
C MET A 155 -16.14 2.72 14.51
N GLU A 156 -17.16 2.89 13.67
CA GLU A 156 -18.15 3.97 13.76
C GLU A 156 -19.03 3.86 15.02
N LYS A 157 -19.43 2.63 15.39
CA LYS A 157 -20.12 2.33 16.67
C LYS A 157 -19.31 2.86 17.87
N TYR A 158 -17.98 2.83 17.79
CA TYR A 158 -17.07 3.36 18.82
C TYR A 158 -16.65 4.82 18.59
N GLY A 159 -17.25 5.53 17.63
CA GLY A 159 -16.99 6.95 17.35
C GLY A 159 -15.79 7.21 16.44
N ILE A 160 -15.13 6.17 15.94
CA ILE A 160 -14.00 6.26 15.01
C ILE A 160 -14.56 6.27 13.58
N THR A 161 -14.58 7.43 12.94
CA THR A 161 -15.38 7.64 11.71
C THR A 161 -14.55 8.22 10.55
N ALA A 162 -13.50 9.01 10.83
CA ALA A 162 -12.61 9.54 9.79
C ALA A 162 -11.79 8.47 9.05
N PRO A 163 -11.01 7.58 9.73
CA PRO A 163 -10.21 6.58 9.03
C PRO A 163 -11.06 5.66 8.12
N PRO A 164 -12.21 5.12 8.58
CA PRO A 164 -13.13 4.36 7.72
C PRO A 164 -13.53 5.08 6.44
N GLN A 165 -13.95 6.35 6.56
CA GLN A 165 -14.43 7.13 5.42
C GLN A 165 -13.34 7.35 4.36
N VAL A 166 -12.11 7.63 4.78
CA VAL A 166 -10.97 7.83 3.85
C VAL A 166 -10.60 6.51 3.19
N MET A 167 -10.49 5.43 3.97
CA MET A 167 -10.11 4.13 3.43
C MET A 167 -11.15 3.61 2.43
N TRP A 168 -12.44 3.81 2.70
CA TRP A 168 -13.51 3.44 1.77
C TRP A 168 -13.35 4.13 0.41
N GLY A 169 -13.09 5.45 0.39
CA GLY A 169 -12.89 6.17 -0.88
C GLY A 169 -11.74 5.57 -1.71
N VAL A 170 -10.64 5.20 -1.04
CA VAL A 170 -9.50 4.54 -1.70
C VAL A 170 -9.86 3.12 -2.15
N ASP A 171 -10.66 2.37 -1.38
CA ASP A 171 -11.15 1.05 -1.78
C ASP A 171 -11.99 1.13 -3.07
N ASP A 172 -12.85 2.16 -3.20
CA ASP A 172 -13.62 2.42 -4.42
C ASP A 172 -12.72 2.77 -5.61
N ASP A 173 -11.73 3.63 -5.41
CA ASP A 173 -10.75 3.96 -6.45
C ASP A 173 -10.01 2.70 -6.94
N ILE A 174 -9.55 1.84 -6.02
CA ILE A 174 -8.87 0.57 -6.35
C ILE A 174 -9.81 -0.36 -7.14
N ARG A 175 -11.07 -0.52 -6.71
CA ARG A 175 -12.06 -1.33 -7.45
C ARG A 175 -12.22 -0.84 -8.88
N ASP A 176 -12.30 0.47 -9.07
CA ASP A 176 -12.52 1.08 -10.38
C ASP A 176 -11.26 1.03 -11.26
N GLN A 177 -10.07 1.14 -10.68
CA GLN A 177 -8.80 0.88 -11.38
C GLN A 177 -8.73 -0.56 -11.89
N ILE A 178 -9.03 -1.56 -11.04
CA ILE A 178 -9.02 -2.98 -11.44
C ILE A 178 -10.02 -3.22 -12.57
N LYS A 179 -11.26 -2.74 -12.46
CA LYS A 179 -12.29 -2.88 -13.51
C LYS A 179 -11.84 -2.23 -14.83
N THR A 180 -11.26 -1.03 -14.75
CA THR A 180 -10.76 -0.30 -15.91
C THR A 180 -9.66 -1.09 -16.60
N LEU A 181 -8.69 -1.61 -15.84
CA LEU A 181 -7.60 -2.43 -16.38
C LEU A 181 -8.12 -3.74 -17.00
N ILE A 182 -9.08 -4.42 -16.37
CA ILE A 182 -9.74 -5.59 -16.96
C ILE A 182 -10.35 -5.23 -18.32
N SER A 183 -11.09 -4.13 -18.39
CA SER A 183 -11.73 -3.66 -19.63
C SER A 183 -10.71 -3.32 -20.72
N GLU A 184 -9.70 -2.52 -20.39
CA GLU A 184 -8.67 -2.06 -21.32
C GLU A 184 -7.81 -3.21 -21.84
N PHE A 185 -7.33 -4.11 -20.96
CA PHE A 185 -6.56 -5.28 -21.38
C PHE A 185 -7.41 -6.35 -22.09
N SER A 186 -8.74 -6.34 -21.95
CA SER A 186 -9.61 -7.22 -22.75
C SER A 186 -9.75 -6.73 -24.20
N SER A 187 -9.36 -5.49 -24.50
CA SER A 187 -9.40 -4.96 -25.86
C SER A 187 -8.33 -5.62 -26.75
N PRO A 188 -8.66 -6.13 -27.95
CA PRO A 188 -7.68 -6.65 -28.90
C PRO A 188 -6.67 -5.60 -29.41
N LYS A 189 -6.91 -4.31 -29.12
CA LYS A 189 -6.08 -3.17 -29.53
C LYS A 189 -5.48 -2.42 -28.35
N PHE A 190 -5.35 -3.07 -27.19
CA PHE A 190 -4.77 -2.44 -26.00
C PHE A 190 -3.38 -1.89 -26.27
N ILE A 191 -3.04 -0.76 -25.64
CA ILE A 191 -1.76 -0.08 -25.83
C ILE A 191 -0.96 -0.20 -24.53
N ILE A 192 0.05 -1.08 -24.54
CA ILE A 192 0.88 -1.39 -23.35
C ILE A 192 1.42 -0.12 -22.68
N ASN A 193 1.95 0.82 -23.47
CA ASN A 193 2.54 2.06 -22.93
C ASN A 193 1.53 2.96 -22.22
N GLN A 194 0.24 2.88 -22.56
CA GLN A 194 -0.82 3.65 -21.90
C GLN A 194 -1.30 2.97 -20.61
N LEU A 195 -1.18 1.64 -20.52
CA LEU A 195 -1.67 0.86 -19.39
C LEU A 195 -0.60 0.53 -18.35
N ARG A 196 0.68 0.80 -18.64
CA ARG A 196 1.78 0.60 -17.71
C ARG A 196 1.61 1.40 -16.42
N GLU A 197 1.52 2.72 -16.53
CA GLU A 197 1.40 3.59 -15.35
C GLU A 197 0.12 3.27 -14.57
N PRO A 198 -1.07 3.17 -15.20
CA PRO A 198 -2.28 2.75 -14.48
C PRO A 198 -2.17 1.42 -13.73
N LEU A 199 -1.50 0.41 -14.31
CA LEU A 199 -1.29 -0.88 -13.64
C LEU A 199 -0.34 -0.77 -12.45
N LEU A 200 0.76 -0.02 -12.58
CA LEU A 200 1.71 0.20 -11.50
C LEU A 200 1.09 1.02 -10.36
N THR A 201 0.32 2.08 -10.68
CA THR A 201 -0.45 2.85 -9.70
C THR A 201 -1.44 1.96 -8.94
N MET A 202 -2.18 1.11 -9.63
CA MET A 202 -3.11 0.17 -8.95
C MET A 202 -2.36 -0.80 -8.01
N ILE A 203 -1.18 -1.29 -8.40
CA ILE A 203 -0.36 -2.14 -7.53
C ILE A 203 0.08 -1.37 -6.28
N ASP A 204 0.58 -0.15 -6.46
CA ASP A 204 1.06 0.70 -5.36
C ASP A 204 -0.09 1.08 -4.41
N ASP A 205 -1.27 1.42 -4.93
CA ASP A 205 -2.46 1.76 -4.15
C ASP A 205 -2.95 0.57 -3.31
N ILE A 206 -2.94 -0.65 -3.88
CA ILE A 206 -3.29 -1.87 -3.12
C ILE A 206 -2.25 -2.16 -2.03
N GLU A 207 -0.95 -2.04 -2.31
CA GLU A 207 0.10 -2.24 -1.29
C GLU A 207 0.03 -1.19 -0.18
N GLU A 208 -0.30 0.07 -0.52
CA GLU A 208 -0.53 1.13 0.45
C GLU A 208 -1.78 0.85 1.31
N MET A 209 -2.86 0.34 0.72
CA MET A 209 -4.06 -0.06 1.46
C MET A 209 -3.76 -1.20 2.44
N ILE A 210 -3.04 -2.24 2.00
CA ILE A 210 -2.63 -3.34 2.88
C ILE A 210 -1.77 -2.81 4.04
N PHE A 211 -0.84 -1.88 3.77
CA PHE A 211 -0.07 -1.23 4.82
C PHE A 211 -0.95 -0.49 5.82
N LYS A 212 -1.93 0.32 5.35
CA LYS A 212 -2.88 1.03 6.21
C LYS A 212 -3.71 0.05 7.06
N GLU A 213 -4.12 -1.07 6.48
CA GLU A 213 -4.85 -2.11 7.20
C GLU A 213 -3.99 -2.74 8.29
N GLU A 214 -2.79 -3.22 7.96
CA GLU A 214 -1.93 -3.98 8.86
C GLU A 214 -1.27 -3.13 9.96
N GLU A 215 -0.81 -1.93 9.61
CA GLU A 215 0.02 -1.11 10.50
C GLU A 215 -0.76 -0.01 11.23
N ILE A 216 -1.97 0.32 10.76
CA ILE A 216 -2.77 1.42 11.34
C ILE A 216 -4.12 0.91 11.84
N MET A 217 -4.93 0.33 10.96
CA MET A 217 -6.29 -0.08 11.29
C MET A 217 -6.31 -1.24 12.29
N ILE A 218 -5.57 -2.33 12.01
CA ILE A 218 -5.56 -3.54 12.84
C ILE A 218 -5.13 -3.23 14.28
N PRO A 219 -4.00 -2.54 14.55
CA PRO A 219 -3.61 -2.21 15.92
C PRO A 219 -4.67 -1.41 16.66
N MET A 220 -5.32 -0.46 15.99
CA MET A 220 -6.38 0.37 16.57
C MET A 220 -7.61 -0.46 16.96
N ILE A 221 -8.13 -1.29 16.04
CA ILE A 221 -9.35 -2.06 16.31
C ILE A 221 -9.12 -3.20 17.30
N LEU A 222 -7.90 -3.75 17.39
CA LEU A 222 -7.54 -4.74 18.42
C LEU A 222 -7.60 -4.17 19.85
N GLU A 223 -7.36 -2.86 20.01
CA GLU A 223 -7.46 -2.19 21.31
C GLU A 223 -8.87 -1.68 21.64
N VAL A 224 -9.76 -1.64 20.65
CA VAL A 224 -11.09 -1.02 20.76
C VAL A 224 -12.21 -2.05 20.80
N PHE A 225 -12.18 -3.07 19.94
CA PHE A 225 -13.29 -4.01 19.78
C PHE A 225 -13.36 -4.99 20.96
N SER A 226 -14.58 -5.32 21.37
CA SER A 226 -14.82 -6.37 22.36
C SER A 226 -14.76 -7.76 21.73
N LEU A 227 -14.71 -8.81 22.56
CA LEU A 227 -14.76 -10.19 22.05
C LEU A 227 -16.09 -10.49 21.37
N GLU A 228 -17.19 -9.95 21.88
CA GLU A 228 -18.52 -10.10 21.29
C GLU A 228 -18.58 -9.45 19.91
N ASP A 229 -17.93 -8.29 19.72
CA ASP A 229 -17.82 -7.66 18.40
C ASP A 229 -17.07 -8.59 17.43
N TRP A 230 -15.97 -9.21 17.85
CA TRP A 230 -15.22 -10.16 16.99
C TRP A 230 -16.01 -11.41 16.65
N GLU A 231 -16.76 -11.98 17.59
CA GLU A 231 -17.65 -13.11 17.34
C GLU A 231 -18.77 -12.75 16.35
N GLU A 232 -19.33 -11.54 16.44
CA GLU A 232 -20.37 -11.06 15.53
C GLU A 232 -19.82 -10.74 14.13
N ILE A 233 -18.66 -10.09 14.04
CA ILE A 233 -17.95 -9.84 12.76
C ILE A 233 -17.61 -11.17 12.08
N ALA A 234 -17.09 -12.15 12.82
CA ALA A 234 -16.76 -13.46 12.27
C ALA A 234 -18.00 -14.17 11.72
N LYS A 235 -19.12 -14.11 12.45
CA LYS A 235 -20.39 -14.70 12.03
C LYS A 235 -20.95 -14.03 10.78
N ASN A 236 -20.99 -12.69 10.75
CA ASN A 236 -21.56 -11.94 9.62
C ASN A 236 -20.64 -11.96 8.39
N SER A 237 -19.36 -12.30 8.54
CA SER A 237 -18.42 -12.45 7.42
C SER A 237 -18.85 -13.55 6.43
N TYR A 238 -19.59 -14.57 6.87
CA TYR A 238 -20.09 -15.63 5.98
C TYR A 238 -21.18 -15.15 5.01
N ASP A 239 -21.92 -14.09 5.35
CA ASP A 239 -22.95 -13.53 4.47
C ASP A 239 -22.34 -12.80 3.26
N ILE A 240 -21.09 -12.32 3.39
CA ILE A 240 -20.33 -11.64 2.34
C ILE A 240 -19.40 -12.63 1.62
N GLY A 241 -18.76 -13.51 2.37
CA GLY A 241 -17.81 -14.50 1.89
C GLY A 241 -16.35 -14.05 1.93
N PHE A 242 -15.47 -14.95 1.51
CA PHE A 242 -14.01 -14.79 1.63
C PHE A 242 -13.36 -14.61 0.26
N ALA A 243 -12.33 -13.77 0.21
CA ALA A 243 -11.56 -13.48 -0.98
C ALA A 243 -10.34 -14.40 -1.00
N PHE A 244 -10.07 -15.06 -2.11
CA PHE A 244 -8.85 -15.87 -2.35
C PHE A 244 -8.64 -17.11 -1.47
N ILE A 245 -9.25 -17.20 -0.29
CA ILE A 245 -9.10 -18.28 0.69
C ILE A 245 -10.40 -19.09 0.82
N PRO A 246 -10.34 -20.34 1.31
CA PRO A 246 -11.54 -21.07 1.70
C PRO A 246 -12.22 -20.39 2.87
N GLU A 247 -13.47 -20.79 3.11
CA GLU A 247 -14.16 -20.42 4.34
C GLU A 247 -13.31 -20.81 5.56
N PRO A 248 -12.96 -19.84 6.41
CA PRO A 248 -12.20 -20.11 7.61
C PRO A 248 -13.08 -20.86 8.62
N ILE A 249 -12.44 -21.47 9.60
CA ILE A 249 -13.13 -22.11 10.71
C ILE A 249 -13.90 -21.05 11.50
N ALA A 250 -15.10 -21.39 11.98
CA ALA A 250 -15.90 -20.45 12.78
C ALA A 250 -15.11 -20.00 14.02
N TYR A 251 -14.96 -18.69 14.18
CA TYR A 251 -14.30 -18.12 15.36
C TYR A 251 -15.18 -18.28 16.61
N LYS A 252 -14.53 -18.59 17.72
CA LYS A 252 -15.12 -18.56 19.05
C LYS A 252 -14.05 -18.14 20.04
N ALA A 253 -14.34 -17.13 20.85
CA ALA A 253 -13.35 -16.62 21.79
C ALA A 253 -12.98 -17.69 22.83
N SER A 254 -11.67 -17.84 23.07
CA SER A 254 -11.15 -18.75 24.09
C SER A 254 -11.58 -18.36 25.51
N GLU A 255 -11.69 -19.32 26.44
CA GLU A 255 -11.99 -19.00 27.85
C GLU A 255 -10.91 -18.07 28.45
N SER A 256 -9.66 -18.25 28.06
CA SER A 256 -8.56 -17.36 28.42
C SER A 256 -8.74 -15.94 27.91
N ALA A 257 -9.22 -15.77 26.67
CA ALA A 257 -9.50 -14.45 26.11
C ALA A 257 -10.64 -13.76 26.88
N LYS A 258 -11.71 -14.50 27.22
CA LYS A 258 -12.84 -13.98 28.00
C LYS A 258 -12.40 -13.47 29.36
N MET A 259 -11.57 -14.23 30.07
CA MET A 259 -11.01 -13.80 31.36
C MET A 259 -10.06 -12.60 31.22
N ALA A 260 -9.25 -12.54 30.16
CA ALA A 260 -8.35 -11.42 29.91
C ALA A 260 -9.10 -10.13 29.53
N SER A 261 -10.23 -10.25 28.82
CA SER A 261 -11.07 -9.12 28.41
C SER A 261 -11.58 -8.32 29.62
N GLU A 262 -12.09 -9.01 30.66
CA GLU A 262 -12.58 -8.36 31.88
C GLU A 262 -11.48 -7.54 32.59
N ALA A 263 -10.24 -8.06 32.61
CA ALA A 263 -9.10 -7.38 33.21
C ALA A 263 -8.58 -6.20 32.36
N MET A 264 -8.86 -6.18 31.06
CA MET A 264 -8.39 -5.18 30.10
C MET A 264 -9.44 -4.10 29.77
N GLU A 265 -10.65 -4.19 30.32
CA GLU A 265 -11.76 -3.28 29.99
C GLU A 265 -11.42 -1.80 30.27
N GLU A 266 -10.73 -1.50 31.38
CA GLU A 266 -10.31 -0.11 31.67
C GLU A 266 -9.31 0.40 30.61
N LYS A 267 -8.40 -0.46 30.14
CA LYS A 267 -7.46 -0.13 29.05
C LYS A 267 -8.21 0.09 27.74
N ARG A 268 -9.18 -0.76 27.42
CA ARG A 268 -10.03 -0.66 26.22
C ARG A 268 -10.82 0.66 26.20
N GLN A 269 -11.40 1.05 27.33
CA GLN A 269 -12.11 2.33 27.47
C GLN A 269 -11.20 3.55 27.26
N ASN A 270 -9.93 3.46 27.66
CA ASN A 270 -8.95 4.52 27.38
C ASN A 270 -8.56 4.53 25.90
N ALA A 271 -8.33 3.37 25.28
CA ALA A 271 -8.03 3.25 23.85
C ALA A 271 -9.16 3.78 22.97
N ILE A 272 -10.44 3.58 23.35
CA ILE A 272 -11.59 4.20 22.69
C ILE A 272 -11.48 5.72 22.71
N LYS A 273 -11.22 6.33 23.87
CA LYS A 273 -11.10 7.79 23.99
C LYS A 273 -9.94 8.34 23.17
N GLU A 274 -8.80 7.66 23.17
CA GLU A 274 -7.63 8.04 22.36
C GLU A 274 -7.91 7.92 20.86
N SER A 275 -8.57 6.85 20.43
CA SER A 275 -8.95 6.61 19.04
C SER A 275 -10.01 7.58 18.53
N ILE A 276 -10.99 7.96 19.37
CA ILE A 276 -11.94 9.03 19.05
C ILE A 276 -11.19 10.35 18.89
N LYS A 277 -10.30 10.71 19.82
CA LYS A 277 -9.52 11.96 19.73
C LYS A 277 -8.63 11.97 18.47
N PHE A 278 -8.03 10.84 18.12
CA PHE A 278 -7.30 10.68 16.87
C PHE A 278 -8.24 10.87 15.66
N SER A 279 -9.40 10.23 15.66
CA SER A 279 -10.40 10.35 14.59
C SER A 279 -10.94 11.78 14.46
N GLU A 280 -11.19 12.48 15.56
CA GLU A 280 -11.57 13.89 15.59
C GLU A 280 -10.44 14.78 15.07
N SER A 281 -9.17 14.51 15.41
CA SER A 281 -8.04 15.25 14.85
C SER A 281 -7.94 15.06 13.33
N GLN A 282 -8.23 13.85 12.85
CA GLN A 282 -8.30 13.55 11.42
C GLN A 282 -9.51 14.20 10.75
N LYS A 283 -10.68 14.22 11.40
CA LYS A 283 -11.83 15.00 10.92
C LYS A 283 -11.53 16.48 10.89
N VAL A 284 -10.80 17.04 11.84
CA VAL A 284 -10.41 18.45 11.81
C VAL A 284 -9.40 18.73 10.70
N SER A 285 -8.50 17.79 10.37
CA SER A 285 -7.66 17.91 9.17
C SER A 285 -8.46 17.72 7.88
N MET A 286 -9.42 16.79 7.84
CA MET A 286 -10.28 16.50 6.69
C MET A 286 -11.33 17.60 6.45
N GLU A 287 -11.89 18.21 7.50
CA GLU A 287 -12.76 19.40 7.42
C GLU A 287 -11.95 20.66 7.15
N LYS A 288 -10.66 20.69 7.50
CA LYS A 288 -9.71 21.70 6.98
C LYS A 288 -9.34 21.42 5.53
N GLU A 289 -9.40 20.17 5.06
CA GLU A 289 -9.23 19.78 3.65
C GLU A 289 -10.53 20.01 2.85
N GLU A 290 -11.73 19.78 3.38
CA GLU A 290 -13.01 20.21 2.77
C GLU A 290 -13.19 21.74 2.86
N LYS A 291 -12.58 22.39 3.86
CA LYS A 291 -12.33 23.84 3.86
C LYS A 291 -10.96 24.20 3.28
N THR A 292 -10.38 23.41 2.38
CA THR A 292 -9.40 23.96 1.44
C THR A 292 -10.14 24.73 0.36
N VAL A 293 -10.74 25.87 0.74
CA VAL A 293 -10.82 27.07 -0.10
C VAL A 293 -11.19 26.79 -1.57
N GLU A 294 -12.12 25.87 -1.87
CA GLU A 294 -12.47 25.60 -3.26
C GLU A 294 -13.19 26.79 -3.91
N ASP A 295 -13.65 27.73 -3.08
CA ASP A 295 -14.35 28.96 -3.48
C ASP A 295 -13.69 30.25 -2.93
N GLY A 296 -12.43 30.17 -2.46
CA GLY A 296 -11.71 31.35 -1.99
C GLY A 296 -10.70 31.89 -3.01
N SER A 297 -10.63 33.22 -3.08
CA SER A 297 -9.64 33.93 -3.87
C SER A 297 -8.46 34.37 -3.00
N ILE A 298 -7.24 34.00 -3.39
CA ILE A 298 -6.00 34.54 -2.84
C ILE A 298 -5.74 35.89 -3.52
N LYS A 299 -5.69 36.95 -2.73
CA LYS A 299 -5.29 38.29 -3.19
C LYS A 299 -3.79 38.45 -3.02
N LEU A 300 -3.08 38.58 -4.12
CA LEU A 300 -1.67 38.92 -4.18
C LEU A 300 -1.53 40.40 -4.60
N PRO A 301 -0.41 41.07 -4.28
CA PRO A 301 -0.16 42.44 -4.75
C PRO A 301 -0.28 42.59 -6.29
N THR A 302 -0.03 41.51 -7.03
CA THR A 302 0.02 41.47 -8.50
C THR A 302 -1.22 40.86 -9.16
N GLY A 303 -2.21 40.39 -8.39
CA GLY A 303 -3.39 39.74 -8.96
C GLY A 303 -4.23 38.96 -7.95
N ASN A 304 -5.31 38.37 -8.42
CA ASN A 304 -6.17 37.51 -7.61
C ASN A 304 -6.27 36.14 -8.30
N LEU A 305 -6.08 35.06 -7.55
CA LEU A 305 -6.20 33.70 -8.04
C LEU A 305 -7.18 32.94 -7.16
N SER A 306 -8.08 32.17 -7.76
CA SER A 306 -8.76 31.10 -7.03
C SER A 306 -7.77 30.02 -6.64
N VAL A 307 -8.08 29.24 -5.60
CA VAL A 307 -7.24 28.08 -5.25
C VAL A 307 -7.22 27.03 -6.35
N LYS A 308 -8.30 26.90 -7.14
CA LYS A 308 -8.34 26.03 -8.32
C LYS A 308 -7.33 26.46 -9.38
N GLU A 309 -7.26 27.75 -9.69
CA GLU A 309 -6.25 28.30 -10.60
C GLU A 309 -4.83 28.12 -10.05
N LEU A 310 -4.64 28.31 -8.75
CA LEU A 310 -3.34 28.13 -8.11
C LEU A 310 -2.88 26.66 -8.18
N LYS A 311 -3.77 25.70 -7.91
CA LYS A 311 -3.50 24.26 -8.04
C LYS A 311 -3.13 23.90 -9.48
N ALA A 312 -3.98 24.28 -10.44
CA ALA A 312 -3.76 24.00 -11.86
C ALA A 312 -2.45 24.64 -12.37
N MET A 313 -2.09 25.82 -11.88
CA MET A 313 -0.81 26.46 -12.21
C MET A 313 0.36 25.59 -11.77
N PHE A 314 0.35 25.06 -10.55
CA PHE A 314 1.43 24.21 -10.05
C PHE A 314 1.57 22.89 -10.84
N GLU A 315 0.48 22.38 -11.40
CA GLU A 315 0.48 21.16 -12.24
C GLU A 315 1.10 21.35 -13.63
N VAL A 316 1.08 22.58 -14.16
CA VAL A 316 1.59 22.88 -15.52
C VAL A 316 2.96 23.54 -15.52
N LEU A 317 3.46 23.99 -14.38
CA LEU A 317 4.78 24.59 -14.30
C LEU A 317 5.85 23.59 -14.77
N PRO A 318 6.82 24.01 -15.61
CA PRO A 318 7.86 23.13 -16.14
C PRO A 318 8.98 22.86 -15.11
N VAL A 319 8.65 22.97 -13.83
CA VAL A 319 9.54 22.81 -12.67
C VAL A 319 8.77 22.17 -11.52
N ASP A 320 9.46 21.35 -10.75
CA ASP A 320 8.95 20.81 -9.50
C ASP A 320 9.31 21.74 -8.37
N LEU A 321 8.34 22.02 -7.50
CA LEU A 321 8.50 22.84 -6.32
C LEU A 321 8.39 21.96 -5.07
N THR A 322 9.18 22.26 -4.06
CA THR A 322 9.00 21.78 -2.68
C THR A 322 9.23 22.95 -1.73
N ILE A 323 8.30 23.23 -0.82
CA ILE A 323 8.44 24.26 0.21
C ILE A 323 8.66 23.59 1.57
N VAL A 324 9.69 24.02 2.26
CA VAL A 324 10.01 23.67 3.64
C VAL A 324 9.83 24.92 4.49
N ASP A 325 9.19 24.83 5.66
CA ASP A 325 8.99 25.97 6.54
C ASP A 325 10.23 26.33 7.38
N ALA A 326 10.13 27.41 8.17
CA ALA A 326 11.18 27.85 9.09
C ALA A 326 11.60 26.79 10.14
N ASN A 327 10.75 25.79 10.40
CA ASN A 327 11.02 24.67 11.31
C ASN A 327 11.58 23.43 10.59
N ASP A 328 12.04 23.59 9.36
CA ASP A 328 12.63 22.53 8.52
C ASP A 328 11.65 21.39 8.19
N LYS A 329 10.32 21.66 8.23
CA LYS A 329 9.28 20.69 7.87
C LYS A 329 8.74 20.95 6.47
N VAL A 330 8.54 19.89 5.70
CA VAL A 330 7.93 19.99 4.37
C VAL A 330 6.47 20.44 4.50
N ARG A 331 6.09 21.48 3.76
CA ARG A 331 4.74 22.07 3.81
C ARG A 331 3.96 21.90 2.52
N PHE A 332 4.65 21.85 1.40
CA PHE A 332 4.03 21.79 0.10
C PHE A 332 5.00 21.18 -0.89
N TYR A 333 4.47 20.49 -1.89
CA TYR A 333 5.18 20.16 -3.12
C TYR A 333 4.20 20.31 -4.28
N SER A 334 4.69 20.69 -5.46
CA SER A 334 3.86 20.69 -6.67
C SER A 334 3.69 19.27 -7.20
N GLU A 335 2.46 18.89 -7.53
CA GLU A 335 2.19 17.69 -8.30
C GLU A 335 2.27 18.02 -9.79
N GLY A 336 2.74 17.08 -10.60
CA GLY A 336 2.87 17.26 -12.04
C GLY A 336 3.25 15.95 -12.73
N PRO A 337 2.80 15.73 -13.98
CA PRO A 337 2.94 14.44 -14.66
C PRO A 337 4.40 14.04 -14.95
N ASN A 338 5.34 14.98 -14.84
CA ASN A 338 6.74 14.77 -15.19
C ASN A 338 7.70 15.07 -14.04
N ARG A 339 7.23 15.00 -12.79
CA ARG A 339 8.05 15.29 -11.61
C ARG A 339 9.30 14.41 -11.59
N VAL A 340 10.46 15.02 -11.38
CA VAL A 340 11.76 14.34 -11.44
C VAL A 340 11.96 13.41 -10.24
N PHE A 341 11.52 13.85 -9.05
CA PHE A 341 11.59 13.07 -7.82
C PHE A 341 10.19 12.86 -7.23
N PRO A 342 9.65 11.63 -7.25
CA PRO A 342 8.32 11.37 -6.72
C PRO A 342 8.22 11.77 -5.23
N ARG A 343 7.02 12.17 -4.84
CA ARG A 343 6.66 12.54 -3.47
C ARG A 343 5.34 11.88 -3.11
N THR A 344 5.25 11.44 -1.88
CA THR A 344 4.02 10.93 -1.27
C THR A 344 3.49 11.99 -0.31
N THR A 345 2.18 12.02 -0.08
CA THR A 345 1.55 12.93 0.89
C THR A 345 2.08 12.76 2.31
N SER A 346 2.58 11.57 2.65
CA SER A 346 3.25 11.26 3.92
C SER A 346 4.52 12.08 4.20
N VAL A 347 5.06 12.78 3.19
CA VAL A 347 6.19 13.71 3.38
C VAL A 347 5.78 15.02 4.05
N ILE A 348 4.50 15.42 3.97
CA ILE A 348 4.00 16.67 4.53
C ILE A 348 4.11 16.62 6.06
N GLY A 349 4.75 17.62 6.65
CA GLY A 349 5.02 17.71 8.08
C GLY A 349 6.26 16.94 8.55
N ARG A 350 6.89 16.14 7.67
CA ARG A 350 8.17 15.47 7.96
C ARG A 350 9.32 16.47 7.89
N GLU A 351 10.32 16.29 8.76
CA GLU A 351 11.57 17.07 8.68
C GLU A 351 12.31 16.75 7.38
N VAL A 352 12.78 17.79 6.69
CA VAL A 352 13.38 17.65 5.35
C VAL A 352 14.65 16.80 5.37
N VAL A 353 15.42 16.82 6.46
CA VAL A 353 16.63 15.99 6.61
C VAL A 353 16.30 14.50 6.56
N ASN A 354 15.15 14.10 7.12
CA ASN A 354 14.69 12.73 7.12
C ASN A 354 14.16 12.28 5.75
N CYS A 355 13.98 13.21 4.80
CA CYS A 355 13.56 12.92 3.43
C CYS A 355 14.75 12.63 2.49
N HIS A 356 15.99 12.72 2.99
CA HIS A 356 17.21 12.56 2.21
C HIS A 356 18.06 11.36 2.67
N PRO A 357 18.81 10.70 1.77
CA PRO A 357 19.75 9.65 2.15
C PRO A 357 20.86 10.16 3.10
N PRO A 358 21.41 9.31 3.99
CA PRO A 358 22.42 9.73 4.98
C PRO A 358 23.64 10.44 4.41
N LYS A 359 24.09 10.04 3.22
CA LYS A 359 25.21 10.66 2.51
C LYS A 359 25.00 12.14 2.16
N SER A 360 23.75 12.61 2.10
CA SER A 360 23.39 13.97 1.66
C SER A 360 22.82 14.85 2.77
N MET A 361 22.50 14.27 3.94
CA MET A 361 21.90 15.01 5.07
C MET A 361 22.73 16.22 5.50
N HIS A 362 24.04 16.05 5.65
CA HIS A 362 24.94 17.14 6.09
C HIS A 362 24.96 18.34 5.13
N MET A 363 24.75 18.12 3.83
CA MET A 363 24.65 19.19 2.84
C MET A 363 23.33 19.95 2.97
N VAL A 364 22.22 19.23 3.18
CA VAL A 364 20.89 19.82 3.39
C VAL A 364 20.88 20.66 4.67
N GLU A 365 21.41 20.12 5.77
CA GLU A 365 21.55 20.85 7.03
C GLU A 365 22.39 22.11 6.89
N LYS A 366 23.48 22.05 6.11
CA LYS A 366 24.31 23.22 5.84
C LYS A 366 23.53 24.28 5.07
N ILE A 367 22.85 23.91 3.98
CA ILE A 367 22.05 24.84 3.17
C ILE A 367 20.99 25.54 4.05
N LEU A 368 20.23 24.78 4.85
CA LEU A 368 19.21 25.35 5.73
C LEU A 368 19.80 26.27 6.79
N ARG A 369 20.96 25.91 7.37
CA ARG A 369 21.64 26.74 8.36
C ARG A 369 22.11 28.05 7.76
N ASP A 370 22.75 28.00 6.59
CA ASP A 370 23.25 29.17 5.86
C ASP A 370 22.08 30.07 5.43
N PHE A 371 20.95 29.49 5.07
CA PHE A 371 19.72 30.23 4.75
C PHE A 371 19.11 30.90 5.98
N LYS A 372 19.04 30.20 7.12
CA LYS A 372 18.55 30.77 8.39
C LYS A 372 19.43 31.90 8.90
N SER A 373 20.75 31.76 8.81
CA SER A 373 21.70 32.80 9.23
C SER A 373 21.79 33.99 8.26
N GLY A 374 21.33 33.82 7.02
CA GLY A 374 21.50 34.80 5.95
C GLY A 374 22.88 34.78 5.31
N GLU A 375 23.72 33.79 5.61
CA GLU A 375 25.02 33.57 4.95
C GLU A 375 24.88 33.23 3.47
N SER A 376 23.78 32.56 3.09
CA SER A 376 23.39 32.36 1.71
C SER A 376 21.89 32.56 1.51
N GLN A 377 21.49 32.91 0.30
CA GLN A 377 20.09 33.05 -0.12
C GLN A 377 19.73 32.07 -1.23
N GLU A 378 20.72 31.47 -1.89
CA GLU A 378 20.53 30.46 -2.92
C GLU A 378 21.59 29.36 -2.84
N ALA A 379 21.22 28.17 -3.29
CA ALA A 379 22.15 27.07 -3.50
C ALA A 379 21.71 26.31 -4.75
N GLU A 380 22.65 25.89 -5.59
CA GLU A 380 22.31 25.21 -6.83
C GLU A 380 23.30 24.10 -7.16
N PHE A 381 22.79 23.06 -7.80
CA PHE A 381 23.59 21.99 -8.37
C PHE A 381 22.84 21.31 -9.51
N TRP A 382 23.58 20.59 -10.33
CA TRP A 382 23.03 19.78 -11.41
C TRP A 382 23.60 18.37 -11.36
N ILE A 383 22.77 17.39 -11.69
CA ILE A 383 23.13 15.98 -11.70
C ILE A 383 22.65 15.32 -12.99
N ASP A 384 23.38 14.29 -13.40
CA ASP A 384 22.90 13.37 -14.45
C ASP A 384 22.11 12.24 -13.78
N LEU A 385 20.84 12.12 -14.15
CA LEU A 385 19.93 11.10 -13.69
C LEU A 385 19.51 10.24 -14.89
N GLY A 386 20.32 9.23 -15.19
CA GLY A 386 20.15 8.42 -16.40
C GLY A 386 20.29 9.28 -17.66
N PRO A 387 19.27 9.34 -18.55
CA PRO A 387 19.31 10.18 -19.74
C PRO A 387 18.97 11.66 -19.46
N ARG A 388 18.57 12.01 -18.22
CA ARG A 388 18.10 13.36 -17.87
C ARG A 388 19.21 14.16 -17.21
N ASN A 389 19.36 15.43 -17.60
CA ASN A 389 20.19 16.41 -16.91
C ASN A 389 19.30 17.27 -16.01
N VAL A 390 19.38 17.05 -14.70
CA VAL A 390 18.50 17.64 -13.70
C VAL A 390 19.20 18.81 -13.03
N TYR A 391 18.55 19.97 -13.00
CA TYR A 391 19.02 21.17 -12.33
C TYR A 391 18.16 21.45 -11.11
N ILE A 392 18.81 21.58 -9.95
CA ILE A 392 18.17 21.70 -8.64
C ILE A 392 18.67 22.98 -8.00
N ARG A 393 17.73 23.82 -7.57
CA ARG A 393 18.00 25.10 -6.92
C ARG A 393 17.23 25.18 -5.61
N TYR A 394 17.82 25.81 -4.62
CA TYR A 394 17.20 26.13 -3.34
C TYR A 394 17.24 27.63 -3.15
N PHE A 395 16.16 28.20 -2.63
CA PHE A 395 16.05 29.62 -2.33
C PHE A 395 15.56 29.80 -0.90
N ALA A 396 16.16 30.72 -0.16
CA ALA A 396 15.61 31.17 1.11
C ALA A 396 14.34 32.00 0.84
N LEU A 397 13.23 31.60 1.47
CA LEU A 397 11.98 32.36 1.47
C LEU A 397 12.01 33.34 2.63
N ARG A 398 11.76 34.61 2.35
CA ARG A 398 11.72 35.68 3.36
C ARG A 398 10.50 36.58 3.16
N ASP A 399 10.02 37.18 4.23
CA ASP A 399 8.95 38.19 4.17
C ASP A 399 9.51 39.59 3.82
N GLU A 400 8.63 40.59 3.78
CA GLU A 400 9.00 41.99 3.49
C GLU A 400 9.94 42.61 4.53
N GLU A 401 10.03 42.02 5.73
CA GLU A 401 10.91 42.44 6.82
C GLU A 401 12.24 41.63 6.87
N ASP A 402 12.50 40.81 5.84
CA ASP A 402 13.66 39.91 5.72
C ASP A 402 13.67 38.75 6.74
N ASN A 403 12.54 38.44 7.38
CA ASN A 403 12.45 37.28 8.28
C ASN A 403 12.42 35.98 7.49
N TYR A 404 13.16 34.97 7.94
CA TYR A 404 13.21 33.65 7.29
C TYR A 404 11.89 32.89 7.47
N LEU A 405 11.21 32.63 6.36
CA LEU A 405 9.95 31.87 6.29
C LEU A 405 10.17 30.38 6.01
N GLY A 406 11.30 30.03 5.37
CA GLY A 406 11.56 28.67 4.93
C GLY A 406 12.46 28.59 3.70
N CYS A 407 12.43 27.45 3.02
CA CYS A 407 13.23 27.15 1.84
C CYS A 407 12.34 26.65 0.71
N LEU A 408 12.54 27.17 -0.50
CA LEU A 408 11.95 26.67 -1.74
C LEU A 408 13.00 25.87 -2.52
N GLU A 409 12.74 24.58 -2.72
CA GLU A 409 13.43 23.75 -3.69
C GLU A 409 12.73 23.85 -5.04
N VAL A 410 13.50 24.01 -6.10
CA VAL A 410 13.07 24.02 -7.50
C VAL A 410 13.89 23.00 -8.27
N THR A 411 13.23 22.00 -8.86
CA THR A 411 13.88 20.98 -9.69
C THR A 411 13.37 21.08 -11.13
N GLN A 412 14.28 20.97 -12.10
CA GLN A 412 13.94 21.01 -13.52
C GLN A 412 14.77 20.01 -14.33
N ASP A 413 14.12 19.24 -15.20
CA ASP A 413 14.81 18.53 -16.28
C ASP A 413 15.16 19.52 -17.40
N ILE A 414 16.45 19.84 -17.51
CA ILE A 414 16.97 20.81 -18.49
C ILE A 414 17.51 20.14 -19.74
N THR A 415 17.31 18.83 -19.93
CA THR A 415 17.78 18.07 -21.10
C THR A 415 17.33 18.72 -22.41
N ARG A 416 16.03 18.99 -22.54
CA ARG A 416 15.46 19.64 -23.73
C ARG A 416 15.92 21.08 -23.87
N ILE A 417 16.11 21.79 -22.77
CA ILE A 417 16.57 23.19 -22.80
C ILE A 417 17.99 23.26 -23.37
N LYS A 418 18.86 22.34 -22.95
CA LYS A 418 20.24 22.25 -23.45
C LYS A 418 20.33 21.85 -24.93
N SER A 419 19.28 21.24 -25.49
CA SER A 419 19.22 20.87 -26.91
C SER A 419 18.61 21.94 -27.81
N LEU A 420 18.18 23.09 -27.28
CA LEU A 420 17.65 24.17 -28.09
C LEU A 420 18.75 24.85 -28.88
N GLU A 421 18.56 24.97 -30.20
CA GLU A 421 19.46 25.68 -31.10
C GLU A 421 18.68 26.71 -31.94
N GLY A 422 19.36 27.75 -32.41
CA GLY A 422 18.75 28.78 -33.26
C GLY A 422 17.66 29.59 -32.54
N GLN A 423 16.55 29.88 -33.22
CA GLN A 423 15.43 30.66 -32.70
C GLN A 423 14.10 30.13 -33.22
N LYS A 424 13.12 29.92 -32.34
CA LYS A 424 11.72 29.65 -32.69
C LYS A 424 10.87 30.85 -32.27
N ARG A 425 10.43 31.66 -33.24
CA ARG A 425 9.72 32.94 -32.99
C ARG A 425 8.20 32.84 -33.09
N LEU A 426 7.68 31.81 -33.76
CA LEU A 426 6.25 31.56 -34.02
C LEU A 426 5.96 30.05 -33.90
N LEU A 427 4.69 29.68 -33.84
CA LEU A 427 4.26 28.28 -33.94
C LEU A 427 4.65 27.73 -35.33
N ASP A 428 5.05 26.47 -35.38
CA ASP A 428 5.22 25.77 -36.67
C ASP A 428 3.80 25.52 -37.21
N GLU A 429 3.54 25.80 -38.50
CA GLU A 429 2.24 25.56 -39.15
C GLU A 429 1.78 24.10 -39.07
#